data_AF-A0A924YZJ5-F1
#
_entry.id   AF-A0A924YZJ5-F1
#
_cell.length_a   1.000
_cell.length_b   1.000
_cell.length_c   1.000
_cell.angle_alpha   90.00
_cell.angle_beta   90.00
_cell.angle_gamma   90.00
#
_symmetry.space_group_name_H-M   'P 1'
#
loop_
_entity.id
_entity.type
_entity.pdbx_description
1 polymer ?
#
loop_
_entity_poly.entity_id
_entity_poly.type
_entity_poly.pdbx_seq_one_letter_code
_entity_poly.pdbx_strand_id
1 'polypeptide(L)' 'MSHIVVSSNVREVLAALEKPTEIVDENGKLLGKFEPTKYDTEWPLGGITDEELQRRLAEEPTGRTWADIRRDLEAMEK' A
#
# COMPACT_ATOMS: atom_id res chain seq x y z
N MET A 1 3.26 11.85 25.07
CA MET A 1 2.98 11.25 23.76
C MET A 1 1.50 10.85 23.75
N SER A 2 0.81 10.97 22.62
CA SER A 2 -0.58 10.53 22.51
C SER A 2 -0.63 9.04 22.15
N HIS A 3 -1.63 8.31 22.65
CA HIS A 3 -1.82 6.88 22.41
C HIS A 3 -3.24 6.66 21.86
N ILE A 4 -3.38 5.84 20.83
CA ILE A 4 -4.68 5.48 20.23
C ILE A 4 -4.82 3.97 20.23
N VAL A 5 -5.97 3.51 20.73
CA VAL A 5 -6.36 2.11 20.65
C VAL A 5 -6.86 1.80 19.24
N VAL A 6 -6.35 0.73 18.64
CA VAL A 6 -6.86 0.22 17.36
C VAL A 6 -8.33 -0.13 17.51
N SER A 7 -9.17 0.56 16.75
CA SER A 7 -10.61 0.35 16.70
C SER A 7 -11.07 0.43 15.25
N SER A 8 -12.33 0.06 14.98
CA SER A 8 -12.90 0.12 13.63
C SER A 8 -12.80 1.52 12.99
N ASN A 9 -12.73 2.58 13.80
CA ASN A 9 -12.67 3.96 13.35
C ASN A 9 -11.26 4.54 13.37
N VAL A 10 -10.21 3.71 13.54
CA VAL A 10 -8.83 4.20 13.69
C VAL A 10 -8.42 5.10 12.51
N ARG A 11 -8.92 4.83 11.29
CA ARG A 11 -8.60 5.63 10.10
C ARG A 11 -9.05 7.08 10.21
N GLU A 12 -10.25 7.33 10.72
CA GLU A 12 -10.80 8.68 10.88
C GLU A 12 -10.07 9.44 11.98
N VAL A 13 -9.74 8.74 13.08
CA VAL A 13 -8.97 9.31 14.19
C VAL A 13 -7.56 9.67 13.73
N LEU A 14 -6.89 8.77 13.00
CA LEU A 14 -5.55 9.03 12.45
C LEU A 14 -5.54 10.21 11.46
N ALA A 15 -6.59 10.37 10.66
CA ALA A 15 -6.71 11.49 9.71
C ALA A 15 -6.84 12.87 10.40
N ALA A 16 -7.36 12.92 11.63
CA ALA A 16 -7.49 14.14 12.41
C ALA A 16 -6.23 14.47 13.25
N LEU A 17 -5.21 13.61 13.26
CA LEU A 17 -4.03 13.82 14.07
C LEU A 17 -2.97 14.62 13.33
N GLU A 18 -2.58 15.74 13.93
CA GLU A 18 -1.48 16.57 13.46
C GLU A 18 -0.14 16.26 14.17
N LYS A 19 -0.14 15.29 15.09
CA LYS A 19 1.03 14.92 15.90
C LYS A 19 1.33 13.42 15.83
N PRO A 20 2.62 13.03 15.91
CA PRO A 20 3.01 11.63 16.06
C PRO A 20 2.30 10.97 17.22
N THR A 21 1.70 9.81 16.97
CA THR A 21 0.83 9.12 17.92
C THR A 21 1.13 7.63 17.91
N GLU A 22 1.21 7.03 19.10
CA GLU A 22 1.47 5.61 19.27
C GLU A 22 0.17 4.82 19.12
N ILE A 23 0.19 3.81 18.25
CA ILE A 23 -0.93 2.89 18.04
C ILE A 23 -0.74 1.72 19.00
N VAL A 24 -1.70 1.54 19.90
CA VAL A 24 -1.71 0.47 20.90
C VAL A 24 -2.91 -0.46 20.70
N ASP A 25 -2.78 -1.69 21.15
CA ASP A 25 -3.86 -2.67 21.27
C ASP A 25 -4.73 -2.39 22.50
N GLU A 26 -5.87 -3.08 22.63
CA GLU A 26 -6.79 -3.01 23.78
C GLU A 26 -6.10 -3.33 25.12
N ASN A 27 -5.03 -4.12 25.07
CA ASN A 27 -4.18 -4.48 26.21
C ASN A 27 -3.07 -3.46 26.50
N GLY A 28 -3.03 -2.33 25.78
CA GLY A 28 -1.98 -1.31 25.88
C GLY A 28 -0.65 -1.69 25.22
N LYS A 29 -0.61 -2.81 24.47
CA LYS A 29 0.60 -3.23 23.73
C LYS A 29 0.81 -2.33 22.52
N LEU A 30 2.01 -1.78 22.37
CA LEU A 30 2.38 -1.00 21.18
C LEU A 30 2.37 -1.87 19.93
N LEU A 31 1.57 -1.47 18.94
CA LEU A 31 1.48 -2.10 17.62
C LEU A 31 2.29 -1.33 16.57
N GLY A 32 2.40 -0.01 16.73
CA GLY A 32 3.17 0.82 15.80
C GLY A 32 3.11 2.31 16.16
N LYS A 33 3.72 3.14 15.33
CA LYS A 33 3.68 4.60 15.46
C LYS A 33 3.10 5.20 14.20
N PHE A 34 2.13 6.08 14.36
CA PHE A 34 1.60 6.91 13.28
C PHE A 34 2.32 8.24 13.32
N GLU A 35 3.02 8.57 12.24
CA GLU A 35 3.60 9.89 12.04
C GLU A 35 2.81 10.59 10.94
N PRO A 36 2.00 11.61 11.27
CA PRO A 36 1.32 12.40 10.25
C PRO A 36 2.39 13.15 9.47
N THR A 37 2.76 12.57 8.34
CA THR A 37 3.62 13.23 7.38
C THR A 37 2.73 14.28 6.72
N LYS A 38 3.10 15.56 6.87
CA LYS A 38 2.63 16.61 5.95
C LYS A 38 3.25 16.29 4.59
N TYR A 39 2.69 15.31 3.89
CA TYR A 39 2.94 15.17 2.47
C TYR A 39 2.29 16.39 1.84
N ASP A 40 3.10 17.42 1.59
CA ASP A 40 2.89 18.31 0.46
C ASP A 40 2.81 17.39 -0.75
N THR A 41 1.60 17.09 -1.20
CA THR A 41 1.33 16.00 -2.14
C THR A 41 1.70 16.40 -3.55
N GLU A 42 2.99 16.61 -3.80
CA GLU A 42 3.58 16.17 -5.06
C GLU A 42 4.07 14.75 -4.81
N TRP A 43 3.17 13.77 -4.92
CA TRP A 43 3.62 12.42 -5.22
C TRP A 43 4.42 12.56 -6.51
N PRO A 44 5.73 12.28 -6.56
CA PRO A 44 6.36 12.10 -7.84
C PRO A 44 5.70 10.84 -8.39
N LEU A 45 4.68 11.03 -9.22
CA LEU A 45 4.42 10.16 -10.33
C LEU A 45 5.66 10.28 -11.23
N GLY A 46 6.78 9.74 -10.76
CA GLY A 46 7.86 9.31 -11.62
C GLY A 46 7.23 8.20 -12.45
N GLY A 47 6.49 8.61 -13.49
CA GLY A 47 5.92 7.71 -14.46
C GLY A 47 7.06 6.84 -14.93
N ILE A 48 6.87 5.52 -14.84
CA ILE A 48 7.78 4.60 -15.51
C ILE A 48 7.77 5.03 -16.97
N THR A 49 8.93 5.44 -17.48
CA THR A 49 9.07 5.78 -18.90
C THR A 49 8.87 4.51 -19.72
N ASP A 50 8.41 4.65 -20.96
CA ASP A 50 8.27 3.51 -21.88
C ASP A 50 9.59 2.71 -22.00
N GLU A 51 10.74 3.38 -21.88
CA GLU A 51 12.07 2.75 -21.92
C GLU A 51 12.35 1.88 -20.69
N GLU A 52 12.00 2.34 -19.48
CA GLU A 52 12.11 1.56 -18.25
C GLU A 52 11.11 0.40 -18.24
N LEU A 53 9.91 0.61 -18.80
CA LEU A 53 8.91 -0.44 -18.99
C LEU A 53 9.43 -1.53 -19.92
N GLN A 54 10.00 -1.14 -21.07
CA GLN A 54 10.61 -2.07 -22.02
C GLN A 54 11.83 -2.79 -21.45
N ARG A 55 12.66 -2.12 -20.65
CA ARG A 55 13.80 -2.75 -19.98
C ARG A 55 13.33 -3.86 -19.05
N ARG A 56 12.31 -3.62 -18.22
CA ARG A 56 11.74 -4.63 -17.31
C ARG A 56 11.09 -5.80 -18.05
N LEU A 57 10.36 -5.51 -19.13
CA LEU A 57 9.79 -6.54 -20.01
C LEU A 57 10.86 -7.42 -20.67
N ALA A 58 12.03 -6.86 -20.97
CA ALA A 58 13.16 -7.59 -21.51
C ALA A 58 13.96 -8.35 -20.45
N GLU A 59 14.07 -7.81 -19.23
CA GLU A 59 14.78 -8.43 -18.09
C GLU A 59 13.97 -9.56 -17.44
N GLU A 60 12.63 -9.51 -17.46
CA GLU A 60 11.75 -10.57 -16.96
C GLU A 60 10.98 -11.27 -18.10
N PRO A 61 11.56 -12.30 -18.76
CA PRO A 61 10.80 -13.16 -19.66
C PRO A 61 9.80 -14.08 -18.93
N THR A 62 9.66 -13.95 -17.60
CA THR A 62 8.82 -14.80 -16.75
C THR A 62 7.40 -14.26 -16.54
N GLY A 63 6.92 -13.37 -17.41
CA GLY A 63 5.51 -13.02 -17.49
C GLY A 63 4.72 -14.18 -18.08
N ARG A 64 3.70 -14.69 -17.37
CA ARG A 64 2.70 -15.59 -17.96
C ARG A 64 2.15 -14.95 -19.23
N THR A 65 2.09 -15.71 -20.31
CA THR A 65 1.57 -15.16 -21.57
C THR A 65 0.09 -14.82 -21.41
N TRP A 66 -0.42 -13.90 -22.23
CA TRP A 66 -1.85 -13.58 -22.23
C TRP A 66 -2.73 -14.82 -22.47
N ALA A 67 -2.21 -15.81 -23.22
CA ALA A 67 -2.87 -17.09 -23.43
C ALA A 67 -2.97 -17.92 -22.14
N ASP A 68 -1.94 -17.93 -21.31
CA ASP A 68 -1.93 -18.63 -20.01
C ASP A 68 -2.90 -17.99 -19.03
N ILE A 69 -2.89 -16.65 -18.94
CA ILE A 69 -3.80 -15.88 -18.09
C ILE A 69 -5.25 -16.14 -18.49
N ARG A 70 -5.54 -16.16 -19.81
CA ARG A 70 -6.89 -16.43 -20.30
C ARG A 70 -7.35 -17.85 -19.96
N ARG A 71 -6.47 -18.84 -20.10
CA ARG A 71 -6.79 -20.24 -19.78
C ARG A 71 -7.12 -20.43 -18.30
N ASP A 72 -6.38 -19.77 -17.42
CA ASP A 72 -6.64 -19.83 -15.97
C ASP A 72 -7.99 -19.20 -15.62
N LEU A 73 -8.36 -18.08 -16.25
CA LEU A 73 -9.66 -17.43 -16.05
C LEU A 73 -10.83 -18.33 -16.50
N GLU A 74 -10.74 -18.93 -17.69
CA GLU A 74 -11.77 -19.86 -18.19
C GLU A 74 -11.91 -21.12 -17.31
N ALA A 75 -10.84 -21.52 -16.62
CA ALA A 75 -10.85 -22.64 -15.68
C ALA A 75 -11.49 -22.27 -14.32
N MET A 76 -11.50 -20.99 -13.93
CA MET A 76 -12.11 -20.51 -12.69
C MET A 76 -13.62 -20.27 -12.83
N GLU A 77 -14.16 -20.16 -14.05
CA GLU A 77 -15.60 -19.97 -14.32
C GLU A 77 -16.39 -21.28 -14.48
N LYS A 78 -15.77 -22.45 -14.26
CA LYS A 78 -16.43 -23.77 -14.23
C LYS A 78 -16.55 -24.31 -12.81
#